data_AF-A0A6I4WHQ3-F1
#
_entry.id   AF-A0A6I4WHQ3-F1
#
_cell.length_a   1.000
_cell.length_b   1.000
_cell.length_c   1.000
_cell.angle_alpha   90.00
_cell.angle_beta   90.00
_cell.angle_gamma   90.00
#
_symmetry.space_group_name_H-M   'P 1'
#
loop_
_entity.id
_entity.type
_entity.pdbx_description
1 polymer ?
#
loop_
_entity_poly.entity_id
_entity_poly.type
_entity_poly.pdbx_seq_one_letter_code
_entity_poly.pdbx_strand_id
1 'polypeptide(L)'
;MTEERRRAQAAAFLALHHGTVPLVIPNVWDGGSARVMEQAGFPVLATTSAGIAFSHGVPDGALSRAAMLDRLAQIVGATGRPVAADLEAGYGPDAADVADAVARTPSPRSPPASRLP
;
A
#
# COMPACT_ATOMS: atom_id res chain seq x y z
N MET A 1 -0.24 6.98 18.58
CA MET A 1 1.03 6.67 17.87
C MET A 1 0.81 6.22 16.42
N THR A 2 -0.10 5.28 16.12
CA THR A 2 -0.36 4.82 14.74
C THR A 2 -1.01 5.88 13.83
N GLU A 3 -2.03 6.59 14.31
CA GLU A 3 -2.75 7.61 13.53
C GLU A 3 -1.90 8.85 13.20
N GLU A 4 -1.13 9.32 14.19
CA GLU A 4 -0.19 10.42 14.00
C GLU A 4 0.90 10.08 12.99
N ARG A 5 1.43 8.84 13.04
CA ARG A 5 2.39 8.36 12.04
C ARG A 5 1.77 8.31 10.64
N ARG A 6 0.53 7.80 10.51
CA ARG A 6 -0.19 7.77 9.23
C ARG A 6 -0.36 9.19 8.66
N ARG A 7 -0.75 10.17 9.47
CA ARG A 7 -0.86 11.57 9.06
C ARG A 7 0.49 12.16 8.62
N ALA A 8 1.57 11.89 9.36
CA ALA A 8 2.90 12.34 9.01
C ALA A 8 3.38 11.73 7.67
N GLN A 9 3.13 10.44 7.45
CA GLN A 9 3.43 9.77 6.18
C GLN A 9 2.61 10.33 5.02
N ALA A 10 1.32 10.61 5.23
CA ALA A 10 0.46 11.24 4.23
C ALA A 10 0.95 12.66 3.87
N ALA A 11 1.33 13.46 4.85
CA ALA A 11 1.90 14.79 4.62
C ALA A 11 3.24 14.73 3.87
N ALA A 12 4.12 13.77 4.21
CA ALA A 12 5.37 13.54 3.50
C ALA A 12 5.12 13.11 2.04
N PHE A 13 4.15 12.22 1.80
CA PHE A 13 3.77 11.81 0.45
C PHE A 13 3.20 12.98 -0.37
N LEU A 14 2.34 13.81 0.23
CA LEU A 14 1.82 15.02 -0.41
C LEU A 14 2.94 15.98 -0.80
N ALA A 15 3.92 16.20 0.09
CA ALA A 15 5.07 17.07 -0.20
C ALA A 15 5.87 16.58 -1.43
N LEU A 16 6.01 15.26 -1.62
CA LEU A 16 6.70 14.69 -2.78
C LEU A 16 6.02 15.02 -4.12
N HIS A 17 4.69 15.22 -4.16
CA HIS A 17 3.98 15.60 -5.38
C HIS A 17 4.23 17.05 -5.80
N HIS A 18 4.65 17.90 -4.87
CA HIS A 18 4.95 19.31 -5.13
C HIS A 18 6.44 19.54 -5.44
N GLY A 19 7.22 18.48 -5.61
CA GLY A 19 8.62 18.55 -6.00
C GLY A 19 8.81 19.02 -7.45
N THR A 20 10.01 19.49 -7.77
CA THR A 20 10.39 19.93 -9.12
C THR A 20 10.74 18.76 -10.06
N VAL A 21 10.92 17.56 -9.51
CA VAL A 21 11.23 16.33 -10.25
C VAL A 21 10.00 15.41 -10.18
N PRO A 22 9.59 14.78 -11.31
CA PRO A 22 8.51 13.81 -11.30
C PRO A 22 8.75 12.70 -10.26
N LEU A 23 7.72 12.44 -9.45
CA LEU A 23 7.77 11.39 -8.45
C LEU A 23 7.58 10.02 -9.12
N VAL A 24 8.59 9.16 -9.04
CA VAL A 24 8.51 7.77 -9.47
C VAL A 24 8.03 6.91 -8.30
N ILE A 25 6.90 6.23 -8.48
CA ILE A 25 6.30 5.35 -7.47
C ILE A 25 6.17 3.95 -8.06
N PRO A 26 6.97 2.97 -7.61
CA PRO A 26 6.85 1.60 -8.11
C PRO A 26 5.61 0.92 -7.52
N ASN A 27 4.96 0.12 -8.35
CA ASN A 27 3.88 -0.77 -7.93
C ASN A 27 4.44 -2.06 -7.32
N VAL A 28 3.92 -2.44 -6.16
CA VAL A 28 4.26 -3.67 -5.43
C VAL A 28 3.02 -4.54 -5.24
N TRP A 29 3.19 -5.86 -5.26
CA TRP A 29 2.10 -6.83 -5.25
C TRP A 29 2.18 -7.84 -4.08
N ASP A 30 3.27 -7.83 -3.33
CA ASP A 30 3.46 -8.64 -2.12
C ASP A 30 4.53 -8.04 -1.19
N GLY A 31 4.78 -8.68 -0.04
CA GLY A 31 5.80 -8.23 0.90
C GLY A 31 7.25 -8.35 0.39
N GLY A 32 7.49 -9.21 -0.61
CA GLY A 32 8.82 -9.38 -1.22
C GLY A 32 9.17 -8.20 -2.11
N SER A 33 8.30 -7.90 -3.07
CA SER A 33 8.39 -6.73 -3.95
C SER A 33 8.47 -5.42 -3.14
N ALA A 34 7.71 -5.28 -2.05
CA ALA A 34 7.80 -4.13 -1.15
C ALA A 34 9.21 -3.93 -0.56
N ARG A 35 9.82 -5.01 -0.04
CA ARG A 35 11.18 -4.96 0.51
C ARG A 35 12.22 -4.65 -0.55
N VAL A 36 12.11 -5.24 -1.73
CA VAL A 36 13.02 -4.99 -2.84
C VAL A 36 12.98 -3.52 -3.24
N MET A 37 11.79 -2.93 -3.40
CA MET A 37 11.66 -1.52 -3.77
C MET A 37 12.10 -0.56 -2.66
N GLU A 38 11.87 -0.90 -1.39
CA GLU A 38 12.41 -0.14 -0.27
C GLU A 38 13.95 -0.15 -0.25
N GLN A 39 14.56 -1.32 -0.46
CA GLN A 39 16.02 -1.48 -0.56
C GLN A 39 16.61 -0.77 -1.78
N ALA A 40 15.86 -0.69 -2.88
CA ALA A 40 16.21 0.11 -4.05
C ALA A 40 16.13 1.63 -3.80
N GLY A 41 15.67 2.07 -2.63
CA GLY A 41 15.71 3.46 -2.21
C GLY A 41 14.46 4.28 -2.53
N PHE A 42 13.38 3.66 -3.01
CA PHE A 42 12.16 4.39 -3.32
C PHE A 42 11.54 4.97 -2.03
N PRO A 43 11.19 6.27 -2.00
CA PRO A 43 10.70 6.92 -0.79
C PRO A 43 9.26 6.55 -0.45
N VAL A 44 8.50 6.07 -1.44
CA VAL A 44 7.08 5.73 -1.36
C VAL A 44 6.81 4.58 -2.32
N LEU A 45 5.80 3.76 -2.00
CA LEU A 45 5.37 2.63 -2.83
C LEU A 45 3.88 2.78 -3.15
N ALA A 46 3.43 2.15 -4.23
CA ALA A 46 2.01 1.98 -4.55
C ALA A 46 1.68 0.50 -4.69
N THR A 47 0.42 0.12 -4.49
CA THR A 47 -0.05 -1.24 -4.85
C THR A 47 -0.73 -1.24 -6.21
N THR A 48 -1.00 -2.44 -6.73
CA THR A 48 -1.66 -2.63 -8.03
C THR A 48 -2.68 -3.75 -7.92
N SER A 49 -3.94 -3.49 -8.31
CA SER A 49 -4.99 -4.51 -8.33
C SER A 49 -4.59 -5.68 -9.24
N ALA A 50 -4.16 -5.39 -10.46
CA ALA A 50 -3.75 -6.38 -11.45
C ALA A 50 -2.58 -7.23 -10.98
N GLY A 51 -1.49 -6.61 -10.50
CA GLY A 51 -0.32 -7.36 -10.04
C GLY A 51 -0.64 -8.26 -8.84
N ILE A 52 -1.48 -7.79 -7.92
CA ILE A 52 -1.96 -8.60 -6.80
C ILE A 52 -2.84 -9.74 -7.31
N ALA A 53 -3.84 -9.48 -8.15
CA ALA A 53 -4.72 -10.51 -8.73
C ALA A 53 -3.95 -11.60 -9.48
N PHE A 54 -3.01 -11.20 -10.34
CA PHE A 54 -2.17 -12.13 -11.09
C PHE A 54 -1.29 -12.98 -10.19
N SER A 55 -0.76 -12.42 -9.08
CA SER A 55 -0.03 -13.21 -8.08
C SER A 55 -0.89 -14.26 -7.36
N HIS A 56 -2.21 -14.10 -7.37
CA HIS A 56 -3.19 -15.06 -6.89
C HIS A 56 -3.70 -16.00 -8.00
N GLY A 57 -3.22 -15.88 -9.23
CA GLY A 57 -3.64 -16.69 -10.37
C GLY A 57 -5.03 -16.37 -10.90
N VAL A 58 -5.55 -15.16 -10.62
CA VAL A 58 -6.88 -14.72 -11.07
C VAL A 58 -6.78 -13.43 -11.91
N PRO A 59 -7.75 -13.15 -12.80
CA PRO A 59 -7.81 -11.89 -13.53
C PRO A 59 -7.95 -10.67 -12.62
N ASP A 60 -7.56 -9.50 -13.11
CA ASP A 60 -7.79 -8.23 -12.42
C ASP A 60 -9.29 -8.02 -12.13
N GLY A 61 -9.60 -7.39 -11.00
CA GLY A 61 -10.96 -7.19 -10.49
C GLY A 61 -11.68 -8.45 -9.98
N ALA A 62 -11.05 -9.63 -10.03
CA ALA A 62 -11.66 -10.87 -9.54
C ALA A 62 -11.45 -11.11 -8.03
N LEU A 63 -10.55 -10.35 -7.38
CA LEU A 63 -10.28 -10.50 -5.96
C LEU A 63 -11.37 -9.85 -5.11
N SER A 64 -11.72 -10.51 -4.01
CA SER A 64 -12.60 -9.91 -3.01
C SER A 64 -11.89 -8.79 -2.24
N ARG A 65 -12.68 -7.83 -1.73
CA ARG A 65 -12.19 -6.77 -0.84
C ARG A 65 -11.37 -7.32 0.33
N ALA A 66 -11.82 -8.41 0.93
CA ALA A 66 -11.13 -9.04 2.05
C ALA A 66 -9.74 -9.54 1.65
N ALA A 67 -9.64 -10.25 0.52
CA ALA A 67 -8.35 -10.73 0.01
C ALA A 67 -7.40 -9.57 -0.35
N MET A 68 -7.92 -8.48 -0.92
CA MET A 68 -7.13 -7.28 -1.19
C MET A 68 -6.60 -6.66 0.11
N LEU A 69 -7.47 -6.42 1.10
CA LEU A 69 -7.07 -5.84 2.39
C LEU A 69 -6.05 -6.70 3.13
N ASP A 70 -6.17 -8.03 3.06
CA ASP A 70 -5.18 -8.95 3.61
C ASP A 70 -3.82 -8.80 2.91
N ARG A 71 -3.80 -8.68 1.58
CA ARG A 71 -2.56 -8.44 0.83
C ARG A 71 -1.94 -7.09 1.17
N LEU A 72 -2.75 -6.03 1.25
CA LEU A 72 -2.30 -4.71 1.70
C LEU A 72 -1.66 -4.78 3.09
N ALA A 73 -2.22 -5.58 4.01
CA ALA A 73 -1.69 -5.70 5.36
C ALA A 73 -0.32 -6.39 5.38
N GLN A 74 -0.11 -7.38 4.50
CA GLN A 74 1.18 -8.02 4.30
C GLN A 74 2.22 -7.04 3.74
N ILE A 75 1.85 -6.24 2.73
CA ILE A 75 2.72 -5.24 2.09
C ILE A 75 3.13 -4.18 3.12
N VAL A 76 2.16 -3.55 3.78
CA VAL A 76 2.39 -2.50 4.79
C VAL A 76 3.18 -3.04 5.98
N GLY A 77 3.02 -4.30 6.36
CA GLY A 77 3.82 -4.94 7.41
C GLY A 77 5.26 -5.27 7.01
N ALA A 78 5.56 -5.29 5.70
CA ALA A 78 6.88 -5.67 5.18
C ALA A 78 7.83 -4.49 4.97
N THR A 79 7.33 -3.25 5.00
CA THR A 79 8.08 -2.03 4.68
C THR A 79 7.89 -0.90 5.69
N GLY A 80 8.90 -0.03 5.84
CA GLY A 80 8.78 1.23 6.58
C GLY A 80 8.26 2.40 5.74
N ARG A 81 8.16 2.24 4.41
CA ARG A 81 7.75 3.30 3.48
C ARG A 81 6.24 3.54 3.53
N PRO A 82 5.76 4.77 3.27
CA PRO A 82 4.35 5.00 2.99
C PRO A 82 3.92 4.21 1.75
N VAL A 83 2.69 3.67 1.78
CA VAL A 83 2.12 2.88 0.70
C VAL A 83 0.80 3.51 0.25
N ALA A 84 0.72 3.88 -1.03
CA ALA A 84 -0.52 4.29 -1.68
C ALA A 84 -1.29 3.03 -2.13
N ALA A 85 -2.45 2.79 -1.52
CA ALA A 85 -3.25 1.61 -1.83
C ALA A 85 -4.15 1.85 -3.04
N ASP A 86 -4.03 0.99 -4.04
CA ASP A 86 -5.03 0.79 -5.09
C ASP A 86 -6.24 0.04 -4.49
N LEU A 87 -7.41 0.67 -4.50
CA LEU A 87 -8.67 0.15 -3.99
C LEU A 87 -9.73 -0.02 -5.10
N GLU A 88 -9.30 -0.02 -6.36
CA GLU A 88 -10.19 -0.09 -7.53
C GLU A 88 -11.31 0.97 -7.45
N ALA A 89 -12.56 0.59 -7.74
CA ALA A 89 -13.75 1.43 -7.58
C ALA A 89 -14.28 1.49 -6.13
N GLY A 90 -13.56 0.93 -5.15
CA GLY A 90 -13.95 0.91 -3.74
C GLY A 90 -14.77 -0.31 -3.29
N TYR A 91 -14.80 -1.38 -4.10
CA TYR A 91 -15.36 -2.69 -3.75
C TYR A 91 -16.84 -2.71 -3.35
N GLY A 92 -17.64 -1.83 -3.95
CA GLY A 92 -19.09 -1.84 -3.87
C GLY A 92 -19.71 -0.73 -4.72
N PRO A 93 -21.03 -0.78 -4.98
CA PRO A 93 -21.70 0.19 -5.85
C PRO A 93 -21.93 1.55 -5.17
N ASP A 94 -21.93 1.61 -3.84
CA ASP A 94 -22.36 2.79 -3.09
C ASP A 94 -21.18 3.54 -2.45
N ALA A 95 -21.35 4.85 -2.23
CA ALA A 95 -20.34 5.67 -1.57
C ALA A 95 -19.97 5.16 -0.15
N ALA A 96 -20.92 4.49 0.53
CA ALA A 96 -20.68 3.87 1.82
C ALA A 96 -19.66 2.71 1.73
N ASP A 97 -19.66 1.96 0.63
CA ASP A 97 -18.71 0.86 0.40
C ASP A 97 -17.29 1.39 0.21
N VAL A 98 -17.16 2.48 -0.55
CA VAL A 98 -15.89 3.19 -0.75
C VAL A 98 -15.35 3.69 0.59
N ALA A 99 -16.20 4.33 1.40
CA ALA A 99 -15.82 4.82 2.72
C ALA A 99 -15.36 3.68 3.65
N ASP A 100 -16.07 2.55 3.66
CA ASP A 100 -15.71 1.36 4.43
C ASP A 100 -14.39 0.74 3.95
N ALA A 101 -14.15 0.68 2.63
CA ALA A 101 -12.89 0.19 2.06
C ALA A 101 -11.70 1.07 2.49
N VAL A 102 -11.85 2.40 2.40
CA VAL A 102 -10.81 3.36 2.83
C VAL A 102 -10.56 3.25 4.34
N ALA A 103 -11.61 3.18 5.16
CA ALA A 103 -11.49 3.08 6.62
C ALA A 103 -10.78 1.80 7.08
N ARG A 104 -10.91 0.70 6.33
CA ARG A 104 -10.30 -0.60 6.64
C ARG A 104 -8.87 -0.78 6.16
N THR A 105 -8.33 0.16 5.39
CA THR A 105 -6.94 0.10 4.95
C THR A 105 -5.98 -0.08 6.13
N PRO A 106 -5.03 -1.02 6.04
CA PRO A 106 -4.14 -1.36 7.15
C PRO A 106 -3.20 -0.18 7.44
N SER A 107 -2.98 0.07 8.72
CA SER A 107 -1.98 1.06 9.16
C SER A 107 -0.64 0.38 9.45
N PRO A 108 0.50 1.09 9.25
CA PRO A 108 1.81 0.54 9.52
C PRO A 108 1.93 0.12 10.99
N ARG A 109 2.34 -1.13 11.22
CA ARG A 109 2.76 -1.58 12.55
C ARG A 109 4.16 -1.01 12.84
N SER A 110 4.59 -1.05 14.10
CA SER A 110 6.00 -0.83 14.42
C SER A 110 6.85 -1.74 13.53
N PRO A 111 7.96 -1.24 12.93
CA PRO A 111 8.79 -2.09 12.09
C PRO A 111 9.19 -3.33 12.89
N PRO A 112 9.23 -4.53 12.28
CA PRO A 112 9.85 -5.66 12.95
C PRO A 112 11.27 -5.23 13.35
N ALA A 113 11.65 -5.49 14.60
CA ALA A 113 13.01 -5.23 15.06
C ALA A 113 13.97 -5.79 14.00
N SER A 114 14.88 -4.95 13.52
CA SER A 114 15.94 -5.32 12.57
C SER A 114 16.60 -6.60 13.02
N ARG A 115 16.18 -7.73 12.45
CA ARG A 115 16.94 -8.98 12.52
C ARG A 115 17.80 -9.01 11.27
N LEU A 116 18.92 -8.29 11.34
CA LEU A 116 20.07 -8.61 10.53
C LEU A 116 21.06 -9.34 11.44
N PRO A 117 21.63 -10.49 11.00
CA PRO A 117 22.74 -11.15 11.66
C PRO A 117 24.03 -10.32 11.58
#